data_AF-A0A2I0JED1-F1
#
_entry.id   AF-A0A2I0JED1-F1
#
_cell.length_a   1.000
_cell.length_b   1.000
_cell.length_c   1.000
_cell.angle_alpha   90.00
_cell.angle_beta   90.00
_cell.angle_gamma   90.00
#
_symmetry.space_group_name_H-M   'P 1'
#
loop_
_entity.id
_entity.type
_entity.pdbx_description
1 polymer ?
#
loop_
_entity_poly.entity_id
_entity_poly.type
_entity_poly.pdbx_seq_one_letter_code
_entity_poly.pdbx_strand_id
1 'polypeptide(L)'
;MKPRLWVGLWLLLGLLVSAPQAAESRCSKGCDQALASYYVWQGTDLTNISRAFNMDITTIAAYNPDQIPNQDSVKWGNRINLPFRCDCVGGSFLGHQFSYTTRTGDTYTKVAEEWYSNLTTVPWLRQFNSYSDVSIPENSQLNVTVNCSCGDATVSKDYGLFITYPLREGETLETVANSANLSTELIRSYNPEANFSQGSGLVYIPGKDKDGNYPALTSSTGGLPLLARLSGGVIAGISIGVVVVVLGLAFFAYAGIYRKKRVKQAVLLSRSQQQSAQSGEDPDSSLVKSSESAGQAGGGLGMTGITVDKSVEFSYEELAKATDNFSLTKIIGRGGFGAVYYAELRGE
;
A
#
# COMPACT_ATOMS: atom_id res chain seq x y z
N MET A 1 -12.56 -51.24 -2.33
CA MET A 1 -11.95 -50.08 -1.61
C MET A 1 -11.12 -49.24 -2.56
N LYS A 2 -11.60 -48.03 -2.91
CA LYS A 2 -10.84 -46.79 -3.20
C LYS A 2 -11.80 -45.80 -3.89
N PRO A 3 -12.29 -44.81 -3.14
CA PRO A 3 -12.20 -43.44 -3.63
C PRO A 3 -11.82 -42.53 -2.46
N ARG A 4 -10.53 -42.25 -2.28
CA ARG A 4 -10.05 -41.23 -1.32
C ARG A 4 -9.14 -40.18 -1.95
N LEU A 5 -8.81 -40.33 -3.24
CA LEU A 5 -7.91 -39.42 -3.95
C LEU A 5 -8.64 -38.20 -4.55
N TRP A 6 -9.93 -38.31 -4.88
CA TRP A 6 -10.64 -37.21 -5.53
C TRP A 6 -11.07 -36.10 -4.55
N VAL A 7 -11.38 -36.47 -3.31
CA VAL A 7 -11.78 -35.52 -2.24
C VAL A 7 -10.60 -34.65 -1.79
N GLY A 8 -9.38 -35.20 -1.77
CA GLY A 8 -8.17 -34.43 -1.43
C GLY A 8 -7.84 -33.36 -2.46
N LEU A 9 -8.13 -33.59 -3.74
CA LEU A 9 -7.89 -32.62 -4.82
C LEU A 9 -8.85 -31.42 -4.72
N TRP A 10 -10.10 -31.65 -4.34
CA TRP A 10 -11.10 -30.60 -4.13
C TRP A 10 -10.83 -29.77 -2.85
N LEU A 11 -10.32 -30.39 -1.78
CA LEU A 11 -9.91 -29.68 -0.56
C LEU A 11 -8.69 -28.78 -0.80
N LEU A 12 -7.74 -29.20 -1.63
CA LEU A 12 -6.60 -28.37 -2.04
C LEU A 12 -7.00 -27.22 -2.98
N LEU A 13 -8.04 -27.42 -3.82
CA LEU A 13 -8.58 -26.36 -4.68
C LEU A 13 -9.39 -25.32 -3.87
N GLY A 14 -10.10 -25.75 -2.82
CA GLY A 14 -10.87 -24.86 -1.94
C GLY A 14 -10.00 -23.98 -1.03
N LEU A 15 -8.84 -24.47 -0.58
CA LEU A 15 -7.88 -23.72 0.23
C LEU A 15 -7.14 -22.60 -0.54
N LEU A 16 -7.18 -22.61 -1.88
CA LEU A 16 -6.62 -21.54 -2.71
C LEU A 16 -7.58 -20.34 -2.89
N VAL A 17 -8.86 -20.49 -2.52
CA VAL A 17 -9.88 -19.43 -2.72
C VAL A 17 -10.04 -18.52 -1.49
N SER A 18 -9.56 -18.95 -0.32
CA SER A 18 -9.54 -18.13 0.90
C SER A 18 -8.22 -17.38 1.08
N ALA A 19 -7.71 -16.76 0.03
CA ALA A 19 -6.72 -15.70 0.21
C ALA A 19 -7.48 -14.45 0.70
N PRO A 20 -7.00 -13.73 1.73
CA PRO A 20 -7.57 -12.43 2.07
C PRO A 20 -7.52 -11.57 0.81
N GLN A 21 -8.67 -10.99 0.43
CA GLN A 21 -8.70 -9.97 -0.62
C GLN A 21 -7.72 -8.89 -0.17
N ALA A 22 -6.57 -8.82 -0.84
CA ALA A 22 -5.62 -7.75 -0.62
C ALA A 22 -6.41 -6.45 -0.78
N ALA A 23 -6.33 -5.56 0.20
CA ALA A 23 -6.91 -4.23 0.07
C ALA A 23 -6.44 -3.65 -1.26
N GLU A 24 -7.37 -3.39 -2.18
CA GLU A 24 -7.03 -2.86 -3.49
C GLU A 24 -6.28 -1.53 -3.30
N SER A 25 -5.01 -1.54 -3.66
CA SER A 25 -4.18 -0.35 -3.57
C SER A 25 -4.69 0.68 -4.56
N ARG A 26 -5.04 1.89 -4.10
CA ARG A 26 -5.47 2.99 -4.97
C ARG A 26 -4.33 3.53 -5.84
N CYS A 27 -3.09 3.31 -5.41
CA CYS A 27 -1.89 3.54 -6.20
C CYS A 27 -0.90 2.39 -6.01
N SER A 28 -0.02 2.17 -6.98
CA SER A 28 1.08 1.18 -6.89
C SER A 28 2.47 1.79 -6.96
N LYS A 29 2.58 3.01 -7.49
CA LYS A 29 3.81 3.79 -7.65
C LYS A 29 3.43 5.27 -7.70
N GLY A 30 4.39 6.13 -7.40
CA GLY A 30 4.28 7.55 -7.69
C GLY A 30 5.13 7.95 -8.90
N CYS A 31 5.70 9.14 -8.84
CA CYS A 31 6.51 9.74 -9.89
C CYS A 31 7.75 10.39 -9.27
N ASP A 32 8.83 10.47 -10.05
CA ASP A 32 10.12 10.90 -9.54
C ASP A 32 10.10 12.35 -9.01
N GLN A 33 9.13 13.16 -9.46
CA GLN A 33 9.04 14.55 -9.10
C GLN A 33 7.60 15.10 -9.09
N ALA A 34 7.31 15.90 -8.07
CA ALA A 34 6.20 16.84 -7.94
C ALA A 34 6.74 18.18 -7.40
N LEU A 35 5.90 19.22 -7.43
CA LEU A 35 6.22 20.55 -6.91
C LEU A 35 5.22 20.92 -5.82
N ALA A 36 5.67 21.56 -4.75
CA ALA A 36 4.79 22.17 -3.76
C ALA A 36 4.80 23.69 -3.92
N SER A 37 3.61 24.29 -4.06
CA SER A 37 3.44 25.75 -4.13
C SER A 37 3.43 26.36 -2.73
N TYR A 38 4.61 26.70 -2.23
CA TYR A 38 4.78 27.31 -0.92
C TYR A 38 4.53 28.81 -0.97
N TYR A 39 3.60 29.32 -0.16
CA TYR A 39 3.37 30.76 -0.02
C TYR A 39 4.35 31.36 0.98
N VAL A 40 5.13 32.35 0.55
CA VAL A 40 6.15 32.98 1.40
C VAL A 40 5.51 34.03 2.30
N TRP A 41 5.31 33.69 3.57
CA TRP A 41 4.82 34.62 4.58
C TRP A 41 5.86 35.68 4.96
N GLN A 42 5.38 36.79 5.53
CA GLN A 42 6.26 37.85 6.03
C GLN A 42 7.13 37.30 7.17
N GLY A 43 8.44 37.53 7.08
CA GLY A 43 9.41 37.04 8.07
C GLY A 43 9.96 35.63 7.79
N THR A 44 9.45 34.93 6.76
CA THR A 44 10.03 33.66 6.31
C THR A 44 11.32 33.89 5.52
N ASP A 45 12.34 33.08 5.80
CA ASP A 45 13.60 33.02 5.05
C ASP A 45 13.81 31.62 4.43
N LEU A 46 14.77 31.52 3.50
CA LEU A 46 15.09 30.25 2.82
C LEU A 46 15.64 29.19 3.77
N THR A 47 16.32 29.59 4.84
CA THR A 47 16.84 28.67 5.87
C THR A 47 15.72 27.94 6.60
N ASN A 48 14.63 28.64 6.94
CA ASN A 48 13.47 28.06 7.61
C ASN A 48 12.70 27.14 6.67
N ILE A 49 12.55 27.51 5.39
CA ILE A 49 11.92 26.65 4.37
C ILE A 49 12.77 25.40 4.14
N SER A 50 14.08 25.57 3.95
CA SER A 50 15.06 24.49 3.80
C SER A 50 14.98 23.50 4.95
N ARG A 51 14.94 23.99 6.20
CA ARG A 51 14.81 23.14 7.39
C ARG A 51 13.45 22.44 7.45
N ALA A 52 12.37 23.13 7.12
CA ALA A 52 11.02 22.56 7.20
C ALA A 52 10.82 21.42 6.20
N PHE A 53 11.33 21.57 4.97
CA PHE A 53 11.18 20.60 3.88
C PHE A 53 12.41 19.67 3.71
N ASN A 54 13.42 19.81 4.59
CA ASN A 54 14.70 19.11 4.50
C ASN A 54 15.33 19.18 3.08
N MET A 55 15.40 20.40 2.53
CA MET A 55 15.78 20.66 1.14
C MET A 55 16.92 21.68 1.05
N ASP A 56 17.90 21.45 0.18
CA ASP A 56 18.98 22.41 -0.06
C ASP A 56 18.45 23.73 -0.67
N ILE A 57 18.93 24.86 -0.17
CA ILE A 57 18.62 26.20 -0.67
C ILE A 57 18.99 26.32 -2.15
N THR A 58 20.07 25.69 -2.62
CA THR A 58 20.43 25.72 -4.05
C THR A 58 19.38 25.05 -4.92
N THR A 59 18.76 23.97 -4.42
CA THR A 59 17.67 23.27 -5.10
C THR A 59 16.42 24.14 -5.13
N ILE A 60 16.10 24.81 -4.02
CA ILE A 60 14.98 25.77 -3.96
C ILE A 60 15.20 26.89 -4.99
N ALA A 61 16.37 27.51 -5.01
CA ALA A 61 16.69 28.60 -5.93
C ALA A 61 16.59 28.18 -7.41
N ALA A 62 17.03 26.97 -7.75
CA ALA A 62 17.00 26.46 -9.13
C ALA A 62 15.57 26.35 -9.72
N TYR A 63 14.55 26.15 -8.88
CA TYR A 63 13.14 26.09 -9.31
C TYR A 63 12.44 27.45 -9.30
N ASN A 64 13.09 28.50 -8.78
CA ASN A 64 12.48 29.81 -8.52
C ASN A 64 13.38 30.99 -8.93
N PRO A 65 13.92 31.01 -10.17
CA PRO A 65 14.89 32.02 -10.58
C PRO A 65 14.35 33.46 -10.54
N ASP A 66 13.04 33.65 -10.74
CA ASP A 66 12.42 34.98 -10.75
C ASP A 66 12.14 35.52 -9.33
N GLN A 67 11.92 34.61 -8.37
CA GLN A 67 11.55 34.93 -7.00
C GLN A 67 12.76 34.96 -6.06
N ILE A 68 13.83 34.24 -6.41
CA ILE A 68 15.04 34.05 -5.60
C ILE A 68 16.28 34.43 -6.42
N PRO A 69 16.68 35.72 -6.41
CA PRO A 69 17.86 36.17 -7.15
C PRO A 69 19.17 35.74 -6.47
N ASN A 70 19.16 35.43 -5.18
CA ASN A 70 20.31 34.93 -4.41
C ASN A 70 19.86 34.13 -3.16
N GLN A 71 20.81 33.48 -2.49
CA GLN A 71 20.55 32.61 -1.32
C GLN A 71 20.04 33.34 -0.07
N ASP A 72 20.10 34.68 -0.04
CA ASP A 72 19.80 35.49 1.13
C ASP A 72 18.44 36.19 1.04
N SER A 73 17.73 36.08 -0.08
CA SER A 73 16.49 36.81 -0.29
C SER A 73 15.40 35.98 -0.92
N VAL A 74 14.21 36.06 -0.32
CA VAL A 74 12.96 35.55 -0.86
C VAL A 74 11.89 36.62 -0.69
N LYS A 75 11.12 36.88 -1.76
CA LYS A 75 10.07 37.89 -1.72
C LYS A 75 8.82 37.31 -1.04
N TRP A 76 8.49 37.83 0.14
CA TRP A 76 7.22 37.53 0.80
C TRP A 76 6.03 38.00 -0.07
N GLY A 77 4.86 37.40 0.16
CA GLY A 77 3.64 37.69 -0.59
C GLY A 77 3.54 36.94 -1.92
N ASN A 78 4.57 36.19 -2.31
CA ASN A 78 4.60 35.38 -3.53
C ASN A 78 4.67 33.89 -3.22
N ARG A 79 4.54 33.06 -4.26
CA ARG A 79 4.69 31.61 -4.18
C ARG A 79 6.04 31.17 -4.75
N ILE A 80 6.61 30.12 -4.18
CA ILE A 80 7.78 29.40 -4.71
C ILE A 80 7.45 27.92 -4.86
N ASN A 81 8.05 27.27 -5.86
CA ASN A 81 7.96 25.85 -6.13
C ASN A 81 9.06 25.09 -5.38
N LEU A 82 8.66 24.15 -4.53
CA LEU A 82 9.57 23.26 -3.82
C LEU A 82 9.52 21.87 -4.46
N PRO A 83 10.57 21.38 -5.14
CA PRO A 83 10.56 20.06 -5.76
C PRO A 83 10.66 18.94 -4.73
N PHE A 84 9.82 17.91 -4.84
CA PHE A 84 9.88 16.74 -3.98
C PHE A 84 9.48 15.48 -4.73
N ARG A 85 9.83 14.31 -4.20
CA ARG A 85 9.44 13.03 -4.78
C ARG A 85 7.99 12.72 -4.44
N CYS A 86 7.21 12.27 -5.42
CA CYS A 86 5.83 11.85 -5.18
C CYS A 86 5.78 10.33 -5.05
N ASP A 87 5.39 9.81 -3.89
CA ASP A 87 5.37 8.38 -3.59
C ASP A 87 3.94 7.86 -3.43
N CYS A 88 3.75 6.55 -3.61
CA CYS A 88 2.50 5.91 -3.22
C CYS A 88 2.59 5.49 -1.74
N VAL A 89 2.00 6.30 -0.87
CA VAL A 89 2.08 6.13 0.58
C VAL A 89 1.06 5.09 1.03
N GLY A 90 1.55 3.99 1.63
CA GLY A 90 0.71 2.92 2.17
C GLY A 90 -0.26 2.29 1.16
N GLY A 91 0.08 2.30 -0.13
CA GLY A 91 -0.79 1.80 -1.21
C GLY A 91 -2.09 2.59 -1.41
N SER A 92 -2.24 3.75 -0.74
CA SER A 92 -3.56 4.39 -0.54
C SER A 92 -3.68 5.73 -1.24
N PHE A 93 -2.62 6.53 -1.29
CA PHE A 93 -2.65 7.85 -1.91
C PHE A 93 -1.26 8.28 -2.39
N LEU A 94 -1.23 9.23 -3.31
CA LEU A 94 -0.01 9.87 -3.78
C LEU A 94 0.37 11.02 -2.85
N GLY A 95 1.57 10.96 -2.28
CA GLY A 95 2.07 11.97 -1.37
C GLY A 95 3.54 11.76 -1.01
N HIS A 96 4.03 12.62 -0.14
CA HIS A 96 5.33 12.52 0.47
C HIS A 96 5.24 12.83 1.96
N GLN A 97 6.06 12.16 2.77
CA GLN A 97 6.13 12.38 4.21
C GLN A 97 7.45 13.07 4.53
N PHE A 98 7.40 14.39 4.68
CA PHE A 98 8.55 15.16 5.14
C PHE A 98 8.81 14.89 6.62
N SER A 99 10.08 14.90 7.02
CA SER A 99 10.47 14.80 8.43
C SER A 99 10.76 16.20 8.96
N TYR A 100 9.86 16.70 9.82
CA TYR A 100 9.95 18.03 10.42
C TYR A 100 10.35 17.95 11.89
N THR A 101 11.40 18.66 12.27
CA THR A 101 11.82 18.77 13.68
C THR A 101 11.10 19.92 14.37
N THR A 102 10.35 19.60 15.43
CA THR A 102 9.52 20.55 16.17
C THR A 102 10.34 21.57 16.96
N ARG A 103 9.82 22.78 17.04
CA ARG A 103 10.36 23.91 17.79
C ARG A 103 9.51 24.19 19.02
N THR A 104 10.07 24.97 19.96
CA THR A 104 9.33 25.40 21.15
C THR A 104 8.04 26.10 20.75
N GLY A 105 6.90 25.61 21.26
CA GLY A 105 5.59 26.21 21.01
C GLY A 105 4.96 25.86 19.66
N ASP A 106 5.50 24.88 18.93
CA ASP A 106 4.84 24.30 17.76
C ASP A 106 3.55 23.58 18.16
N THR A 107 2.53 23.75 17.32
CA THR A 107 1.27 23.00 17.34
C THR A 107 1.02 22.45 15.95
N TYR A 108 0.15 21.46 15.79
CA TYR A 108 -0.19 20.97 14.45
C TYR A 108 -0.75 22.09 13.55
N THR A 109 -1.51 23.03 14.12
CA THR A 109 -2.03 24.20 13.39
C THR A 109 -0.90 25.07 12.85
N LYS A 110 0.06 25.46 13.71
CA LYS A 110 1.22 26.26 13.26
C LYS A 110 2.04 25.52 12.20
N VAL A 111 2.25 24.21 12.39
CA VAL A 111 2.97 23.39 11.41
C VAL A 111 2.24 23.37 10.07
N ALA A 112 0.93 23.12 10.06
CA ALA A 112 0.16 23.05 8.82
C ALA A 112 0.03 24.41 8.11
N GLU A 113 -0.39 25.43 8.85
CA GLU A 113 -0.85 26.70 8.27
C GLU A 113 0.30 27.70 8.07
N GLU A 114 1.28 27.72 8.97
CA GLU A 114 2.41 28.65 8.92
C GLU A 114 3.65 27.98 8.31
N TRP A 115 4.16 26.90 8.93
CA TRP A 115 5.42 26.27 8.51
C TRP A 115 5.31 25.58 7.15
N TYR A 116 4.17 24.96 6.85
CA TYR A 116 3.90 24.27 5.58
C TYR A 116 2.92 25.02 4.68
N SER A 117 2.49 26.24 5.05
CA SER A 117 1.67 27.10 4.19
C SER A 117 0.45 26.41 3.57
N ASN A 118 -0.27 25.62 4.36
CA ASN A 118 -1.46 24.85 3.97
C ASN A 118 -1.21 23.72 2.93
N LEU A 119 0.04 23.29 2.72
CA LEU A 119 0.37 22.11 1.92
C LEU A 119 -0.02 20.79 2.61
N THR A 120 -0.23 20.84 3.92
CA THR A 120 -0.77 19.75 4.75
C THR A 120 -1.94 20.28 5.57
N THR A 121 -2.60 19.41 6.33
CA THR A 121 -3.68 19.80 7.24
C THR A 121 -3.48 19.18 8.61
N VAL A 122 -4.13 19.76 9.63
CA VAL A 122 -4.12 19.20 10.99
C VAL A 122 -4.64 17.75 11.02
N PRO A 123 -5.73 17.37 10.31
CA PRO A 123 -6.12 15.97 10.17
C PRO A 123 -5.01 15.05 9.64
N TRP A 124 -4.27 15.48 8.60
CA TRP A 124 -3.13 14.71 8.09
C TRP A 124 -2.03 14.57 9.14
N LEU A 125 -1.69 15.65 9.84
CA LEU A 125 -0.68 15.60 10.91
C LEU A 125 -1.09 14.63 12.02
N ARG A 126 -2.34 14.70 12.51
CA ARG A 126 -2.86 13.78 13.53
C ARG A 126 -2.88 12.32 13.08
N GLN A 127 -3.16 12.07 11.80
CA GLN A 127 -3.23 10.72 11.27
C GLN A 127 -1.86 10.02 11.26
N PHE A 128 -0.77 10.76 11.02
CA PHE A 128 0.57 10.20 10.85
C PHE A 128 1.52 10.45 12.02
N ASN A 129 1.02 11.03 13.11
CA ASN A 129 1.79 11.33 14.31
C ASN A 129 1.00 10.94 15.57
N SER A 130 1.71 10.51 16.61
CA SER A 130 1.13 10.05 17.87
C SER A 130 1.13 11.09 18.99
N TYR A 131 1.61 12.32 18.72
CA TYR A 131 1.65 13.39 19.71
C TYR A 131 0.27 14.02 19.91
N SER A 132 0.02 14.51 21.13
CA SER A 132 -1.21 15.23 21.45
C SER A 132 -1.23 16.63 20.83
N ASP A 133 -2.42 17.16 20.56
CA ASP A 133 -2.59 18.52 20.03
C ASP A 133 -2.13 19.62 21.00
N VAL A 134 -2.17 19.32 22.30
CA VAL A 134 -1.94 20.29 23.38
C VAL A 134 -0.45 20.38 23.73
N SER A 135 0.29 19.28 23.54
CA SER A 135 1.72 19.22 23.81
C SER A 135 2.42 18.32 22.79
N ILE A 136 3.12 18.98 21.88
CA ILE A 136 4.11 18.35 21.01
C ILE A 136 5.48 18.66 21.64
N PRO A 137 6.28 17.65 22.03
CA PRO A 137 7.58 17.91 22.62
C PRO A 137 8.51 18.61 21.62
N GLU A 138 9.44 19.41 22.13
CA GLU A 138 10.46 20.06 21.30
C GLU A 138 11.46 19.04 20.75
N ASN A 139 12.08 19.35 19.60
CA ASN A 139 13.08 18.51 18.94
C ASN A 139 12.58 17.10 18.60
N SER A 140 11.26 16.94 18.46
CA SER A 140 10.59 15.71 18.05
C SER A 140 10.39 15.70 16.54
N GLN A 141 10.39 14.52 15.94
CA GLN A 141 10.15 14.37 14.51
C GLN A 141 8.66 14.20 14.25
N LEU A 142 8.09 15.08 13.42
CA LEU A 142 6.77 14.94 12.82
C LEU A 142 6.88 14.41 11.39
N ASN A 143 6.01 13.47 11.06
CA ASN A 143 5.72 13.07 9.69
C ASN A 143 4.71 14.05 9.11
N VAL A 144 5.17 14.93 8.23
CA VAL A 144 4.33 15.94 7.58
C VAL A 144 3.97 15.46 6.18
N THR A 145 2.74 14.97 6.03
CA THR A 145 2.24 14.44 4.76
C THR A 145 1.78 15.57 3.84
N VAL A 146 2.35 15.64 2.64
CA VAL A 146 1.93 16.53 1.55
C VAL A 146 1.51 15.68 0.36
N ASN A 147 0.28 15.88 -0.12
CA ASN A 147 -0.22 15.13 -1.28
C ASN A 147 0.40 15.63 -2.58
N CYS A 148 0.37 14.81 -3.61
CA CYS A 148 0.84 15.13 -4.95
C CYS A 148 0.00 14.42 -6.02
N SER A 149 0.19 14.84 -7.27
CA SER A 149 -0.37 14.17 -8.44
C SER A 149 0.76 13.81 -9.40
N CYS A 150 0.59 12.68 -10.08
CA CYS A 150 1.48 12.25 -11.16
C CYS A 150 0.79 12.37 -12.53
N GLY A 151 -0.31 13.13 -12.61
CA GLY A 151 -1.11 13.29 -13.81
C GLY A 151 -2.13 12.19 -14.05
N ASP A 152 -2.95 12.44 -15.07
CA ASP A 152 -4.01 11.54 -15.51
C ASP A 152 -4.01 11.51 -17.05
N ALA A 153 -3.65 10.36 -17.60
CA ALA A 153 -3.56 10.14 -19.04
C ALA A 153 -4.92 10.23 -19.76
N THR A 154 -6.03 10.13 -19.01
CA THR A 154 -7.38 10.31 -19.54
C THR A 154 -7.73 11.78 -19.74
N VAL A 155 -7.09 12.68 -18.97
CA VAL A 155 -7.22 14.13 -19.12
C VAL A 155 -6.25 14.64 -20.19
N SER A 156 -4.96 14.37 -20.03
CA SER A 156 -3.93 14.71 -21.02
C SER A 156 -2.63 13.94 -20.78
N LYS A 157 -1.93 13.63 -21.88
CA LYS A 157 -0.58 13.03 -21.85
C LYS A 157 0.54 14.07 -21.87
N ASP A 158 0.21 15.34 -22.03
CA ASP A 158 1.20 16.42 -22.17
C ASP A 158 1.74 16.90 -20.81
N TYR A 159 1.14 16.43 -19.70
CA TYR A 159 1.47 16.88 -18.36
C TYR A 159 1.75 15.70 -17.42
N GLY A 160 3.01 15.56 -17.00
CA GLY A 160 3.51 14.53 -16.08
C GLY A 160 4.12 15.08 -14.78
N LEU A 161 4.27 16.40 -14.67
CA LEU A 161 4.73 17.08 -13.46
C LEU A 161 3.60 17.98 -12.94
N PHE A 162 3.30 17.89 -11.66
CA PHE A 162 2.22 18.66 -11.04
C PHE A 162 2.68 19.43 -9.82
N ILE A 163 2.06 20.60 -9.65
CA ILE A 163 2.15 21.47 -8.50
C ILE A 163 0.98 21.16 -7.56
N THR A 164 1.29 20.79 -6.33
CA THR A 164 0.33 20.81 -5.21
C THR A 164 0.13 22.25 -4.76
N TYR A 165 -1.08 22.76 -4.98
CA TYR A 165 -1.40 24.18 -4.86
C TYR A 165 -2.48 24.41 -3.79
N PRO A 166 -2.11 24.90 -2.59
CA PRO A 166 -3.09 25.34 -1.60
C PRO A 166 -3.78 26.62 -2.09
N LEU A 167 -5.09 26.58 -2.27
CA LEU A 167 -5.91 27.75 -2.58
C LEU A 167 -5.88 28.74 -1.40
N ARG A 168 -5.90 30.02 -1.72
CA ARG A 168 -5.99 31.14 -0.77
C ARG A 168 -7.22 31.99 -1.05
N GLU A 169 -7.65 32.75 -0.06
CA GLU A 169 -8.76 33.69 -0.19
C GLU A 169 -8.56 34.65 -1.37
N GLY A 170 -9.62 34.84 -2.15
CA GLY A 170 -9.62 35.70 -3.33
C GLY A 170 -9.14 35.03 -4.63
N GLU A 171 -8.57 33.82 -4.57
CA GLU A 171 -8.25 33.05 -5.76
C GLU A 171 -9.51 32.43 -6.38
N THR A 172 -9.51 32.35 -7.71
CA THR A 172 -10.54 31.68 -8.53
C THR A 172 -9.88 30.81 -9.59
N LEU A 173 -10.67 29.95 -10.25
CA LEU A 173 -10.19 29.11 -11.35
C LEU A 173 -9.50 29.93 -12.44
N GLU A 174 -10.05 31.10 -12.79
CA GLU A 174 -9.52 32.00 -13.80
C GLU A 174 -8.16 32.57 -13.38
N THR A 175 -8.04 33.05 -12.15
CA THR A 175 -6.77 33.61 -11.65
C THR A 175 -5.66 32.56 -11.60
N VAL A 176 -6.00 31.33 -11.21
CA VAL A 176 -5.08 30.19 -11.14
C VAL A 176 -4.67 29.72 -12.54
N ALA A 177 -5.61 29.65 -13.48
CA ALA A 177 -5.33 29.30 -14.87
C ALA A 177 -4.44 30.33 -15.56
N ASN A 178 -4.73 31.62 -15.36
CA ASN A 178 -3.94 32.71 -15.94
C ASN A 178 -2.51 32.75 -15.40
N SER A 179 -2.31 32.51 -14.09
CA SER A 179 -0.96 32.49 -13.50
C SER A 179 -0.11 31.33 -14.01
N ALA A 180 -0.75 30.19 -14.30
CA ALA A 180 -0.09 29.03 -14.91
C ALA A 180 0.01 29.13 -16.45
N ASN A 181 -0.64 30.10 -17.10
CA ASN A 181 -0.80 30.14 -18.56
C ASN A 181 -1.39 28.83 -19.13
N LEU A 182 -2.45 28.33 -18.48
CA LEU A 182 -3.20 27.14 -18.87
C LEU A 182 -4.68 27.48 -19.06
N SER A 183 -5.44 26.62 -19.73
CA SER A 183 -6.89 26.81 -19.85
C SER A 183 -7.62 26.44 -18.55
N THR A 184 -8.72 27.13 -18.28
CA THR A 184 -9.58 26.82 -17.12
C THR A 184 -10.21 25.43 -17.25
N GLU A 185 -10.52 24.99 -18.47
CA GLU A 185 -11.03 23.65 -18.75
C GLU A 185 -10.03 22.57 -18.33
N LEU A 186 -8.75 22.73 -18.69
CA LEU A 186 -7.71 21.78 -18.34
C LEU A 186 -7.54 21.66 -16.82
N ILE A 187 -7.44 22.79 -16.13
CA ILE A 187 -7.30 22.82 -14.67
C ILE A 187 -8.53 22.20 -14.00
N ARG A 188 -9.74 22.49 -14.48
CA ARG A 188 -10.97 21.90 -13.97
C ARG A 188 -11.01 20.38 -14.19
N SER A 189 -10.55 19.89 -15.33
CA SER A 189 -10.50 18.45 -15.62
C SER A 189 -9.60 17.67 -14.67
N TYR A 190 -8.49 18.26 -14.20
CA TYR A 190 -7.66 17.64 -13.15
C TYR A 190 -8.23 17.79 -11.74
N ASN A 191 -9.17 18.72 -11.53
CA ASN A 191 -9.71 19.06 -10.22
C ASN A 191 -11.26 19.11 -10.24
N PRO A 192 -11.95 18.01 -10.62
CA PRO A 192 -13.38 18.04 -10.93
C PRO A 192 -14.27 18.38 -9.72
N GLU A 193 -13.81 18.07 -8.51
CA GLU A 193 -14.55 18.32 -7.25
C GLU A 193 -14.14 19.63 -6.56
N ALA A 194 -13.14 20.35 -7.08
CA ALA A 194 -12.59 21.51 -6.41
C ALA A 194 -13.46 22.76 -6.59
N ASN A 195 -13.74 23.44 -5.48
CA ASN A 195 -14.27 24.80 -5.49
C ASN A 195 -13.11 25.79 -5.37
N PHE A 196 -12.66 26.35 -6.49
CA PHE A 196 -11.53 27.26 -6.54
C PHE A 196 -11.73 28.55 -5.71
N SER A 197 -12.98 28.96 -5.50
CA SER A 197 -13.32 30.16 -4.71
C SER A 197 -13.50 29.88 -3.22
N GLN A 198 -13.21 28.66 -2.74
CA GLN A 198 -13.33 28.29 -1.33
C GLN A 198 -12.26 28.95 -0.44
N GLY A 199 -11.18 29.45 -1.04
CA GLY A 199 -10.09 30.11 -0.32
C GLY A 199 -9.21 29.17 0.51
N SER A 200 -9.41 27.86 0.39
CA SER A 200 -8.68 26.80 1.10
C SER A 200 -8.79 25.48 0.33
N GLY A 201 -7.99 24.48 0.73
CA GLY A 201 -7.92 23.18 0.07
C GLY A 201 -6.84 23.11 -1.00
N LEU A 202 -6.52 21.90 -1.43
CA LEU A 202 -5.48 21.63 -2.42
C LEU A 202 -6.09 21.41 -3.80
N VAL A 203 -5.45 21.99 -4.81
CA VAL A 203 -5.65 21.65 -6.22
C VAL A 203 -4.33 21.24 -6.85
N TYR A 204 -4.38 20.48 -7.93
CA TYR A 204 -3.22 20.00 -8.68
C TYR A 204 -3.17 20.67 -10.05
N ILE A 205 -2.08 21.37 -10.33
CA ILE A 205 -1.92 22.17 -11.55
C ILE A 205 -0.69 21.65 -12.28
N PRO A 206 -0.71 21.48 -13.61
CA PRO A 206 0.50 21.16 -14.36
C PRO A 206 1.65 22.14 -14.07
N GLY A 207 2.82 21.58 -13.77
CA GLY A 207 4.01 22.33 -13.40
C GLY A 207 5.06 22.34 -14.49
N LYS A 208 5.85 23.41 -14.54
CA LYS A 208 7.03 23.50 -15.39
C LYS A 208 8.25 22.93 -14.67
N ASP A 209 9.15 22.31 -15.40
CA ASP A 209 10.46 21.93 -14.91
C ASP A 209 11.38 23.16 -14.74
N LYS A 210 12.60 22.92 -14.28
CA LYS A 210 13.65 23.94 -14.11
C LYS A 210 14.00 24.69 -15.41
N ASP A 211 13.69 24.12 -16.57
CA ASP A 211 13.97 24.69 -17.89
C ASP A 211 12.75 25.45 -18.43
N GLY A 212 11.65 25.52 -17.66
CA GLY A 212 10.44 26.26 -17.99
C GLY A 212 9.46 25.50 -18.91
N ASN A 213 9.64 24.19 -19.08
CA ASN A 213 8.81 23.36 -19.97
C ASN A 213 7.84 22.48 -19.19
N TYR A 214 6.70 22.13 -19.77
CA TYR A 214 5.81 21.12 -19.22
C TYR A 214 6.32 19.71 -19.58
N PRO A 215 6.74 18.89 -18.62
CA PRO A 215 7.15 17.52 -18.90
C PRO A 215 5.93 16.69 -19.27
N ALA A 216 6.04 15.89 -20.34
CA ALA A 216 4.98 14.97 -20.74
C ALA A 216 4.81 13.82 -19.74
N LEU A 217 3.61 13.25 -19.68
CA LEU A 217 3.30 12.11 -18.84
C LEU A 217 4.05 10.86 -19.33
N THR A 218 5.03 10.40 -18.55
CA THR A 218 5.72 9.15 -18.85
C THR A 218 4.85 7.97 -18.41
N SER A 219 4.34 7.18 -19.36
CA SER A 219 3.84 5.85 -19.05
C SER A 219 4.99 5.02 -18.49
N SER A 220 5.03 4.86 -17.18
CA SER A 220 5.96 3.96 -16.52
C SER A 220 5.53 2.53 -16.80
N THR A 221 5.84 2.05 -18.01
CA THR A 221 6.06 0.62 -18.24
C THR A 221 7.26 0.28 -17.37
N GLY A 222 7.02 -0.34 -16.22
CA GLY A 222 8.08 -0.71 -15.27
C GLY A 222 9.12 -1.56 -15.98
N GLY A 223 10.24 -0.95 -16.33
CA GLY A 223 11.35 -1.62 -16.97
C GLY A 223 12.17 -2.38 -15.94
N LEU A 224 11.95 -3.70 -15.84
CA LEU A 224 13.09 -4.60 -15.76
C LEU A 224 13.73 -4.61 -17.17
N PRO A 225 14.99 -4.17 -17.34
CA PRO A 225 15.61 -4.01 -18.67
C PRO A 225 15.75 -5.32 -19.47
N LEU A 226 15.56 -6.48 -18.83
CA LEU A 226 15.69 -7.79 -19.45
C LEU A 226 14.39 -8.35 -20.06
N LEU A 227 13.21 -7.87 -19.64
CA LEU A 227 11.93 -8.44 -20.10
C LEU A 227 11.27 -7.65 -21.23
N ALA A 228 11.62 -6.37 -21.42
CA ALA A 228 11.06 -5.53 -22.48
C ALA A 228 11.45 -5.94 -23.91
N ARG A 229 12.32 -6.96 -24.07
CA ARG A 229 12.74 -7.50 -25.38
C ARG A 229 12.07 -8.80 -25.79
N LEU A 230 11.14 -9.34 -24.99
CA LEU A 230 10.51 -10.61 -25.29
C LEU A 230 9.08 -10.39 -25.79
N SER A 231 8.89 -10.62 -27.09
CA SER A 231 7.56 -10.75 -27.73
C SER A 231 6.65 -11.65 -26.88
N GLY A 232 5.35 -11.32 -26.81
CA GLY A 232 4.35 -12.09 -26.05
C GLY A 232 4.32 -13.59 -26.35
N GLY A 233 4.87 -14.03 -27.49
CA GLY A 233 5.10 -15.44 -27.80
C GLY A 233 6.15 -16.16 -26.94
N VAL A 234 7.15 -15.44 -26.41
CA VAL A 234 8.22 -16.04 -25.57
C VAL A 234 7.72 -16.31 -24.15
N ILE A 235 6.84 -15.46 -23.62
CA ILE A 235 6.24 -15.62 -22.28
C ILE A 235 5.30 -16.83 -22.25
N ALA A 236 4.53 -17.05 -23.32
CA ALA A 236 3.73 -18.26 -23.51
C ALA A 236 4.60 -19.53 -23.65
N GLY A 237 5.76 -19.43 -24.31
CA GLY A 237 6.69 -20.55 -24.50
C GLY A 237 7.37 -21.04 -23.22
N ILE A 238 7.79 -20.13 -22.33
CA ILE A 238 8.46 -20.50 -21.06
C ILE A 238 7.49 -21.22 -20.12
N SER A 239 6.23 -20.79 -20.08
CA SER A 239 5.19 -21.40 -19.25
C SER A 239 4.90 -22.86 -19.66
N ILE A 240 4.88 -23.15 -20.97
CA ILE A 240 4.68 -24.50 -21.50
C ILE A 240 5.93 -25.36 -21.27
N GLY A 241 7.13 -24.79 -21.46
CA GLY A 241 8.40 -25.49 -21.26
C GLY A 241 8.57 -26.03 -19.84
N VAL A 242 8.24 -25.22 -18.83
CA VAL A 242 8.33 -25.64 -17.41
C VAL A 242 7.35 -26.78 -17.12
N VAL A 243 6.11 -26.72 -17.62
CA VAL A 243 5.10 -27.77 -17.42
C VAL A 243 5.54 -29.09 -18.05
N VAL A 244 6.09 -29.06 -19.27
CA VAL A 244 6.58 -30.27 -19.95
C VAL A 244 7.76 -30.90 -19.22
N VAL A 245 8.70 -30.09 -18.71
CA VAL A 245 9.85 -30.59 -17.93
C VAL A 245 9.39 -31.20 -16.61
N VAL A 246 8.48 -30.55 -15.89
CA VAL A 246 7.94 -31.06 -14.62
C VAL A 246 7.17 -32.37 -14.84
N LEU A 247 6.33 -32.44 -15.87
CA LEU A 247 5.60 -33.67 -16.21
C LEU A 247 6.55 -34.80 -16.65
N GLY A 248 7.62 -34.46 -17.40
CA GLY A 248 8.66 -35.41 -17.77
C GLY A 248 9.39 -35.97 -16.55
N LEU A 249 9.84 -35.13 -15.62
CA LEU A 249 10.52 -35.56 -14.39
C LEU A 249 9.61 -36.42 -13.50
N ALA A 250 8.32 -36.07 -13.39
CA ALA A 250 7.34 -36.88 -12.67
C ALA A 250 7.16 -38.27 -13.31
N PHE A 251 7.12 -38.34 -14.64
CA PHE A 251 7.03 -39.61 -15.37
C PHE A 251 8.28 -40.48 -15.17
N PHE A 252 9.48 -39.90 -15.24
CA PHE A 252 10.74 -40.63 -15.01
C PHE A 252 10.85 -41.14 -13.57
N ALA A 253 10.45 -40.33 -12.58
CA ALA A 253 10.39 -40.76 -11.18
C ALA A 253 9.39 -41.91 -10.98
N TYR A 254 8.21 -41.82 -11.58
CA TYR A 254 7.20 -42.89 -11.54
C TYR A 254 7.71 -44.18 -12.18
N ALA A 255 8.31 -44.10 -13.37
CA ALA A 255 8.88 -45.25 -14.06
C ALA A 255 10.03 -45.90 -13.26
N GLY A 256 10.89 -45.08 -12.63
CA GLY A 256 11.96 -45.55 -11.74
C GLY A 256 11.43 -46.31 -10.52
N ILE A 257 10.39 -45.80 -9.87
CA ILE A 257 9.72 -46.47 -8.74
C ILE A 257 9.05 -47.78 -9.20
N TYR A 258 8.41 -47.77 -10.38
CA TYR A 258 7.74 -48.95 -10.93
C TYR A 258 8.75 -50.06 -11.28
N ARG A 259 9.88 -49.71 -11.91
CA ARG A 259 10.99 -50.65 -12.18
C ARG A 259 11.58 -51.19 -10.89
N LYS A 260 11.79 -50.34 -9.87
CA LYS A 260 12.29 -50.76 -8.55
C LYS A 260 11.32 -51.70 -7.82
N LYS A 261 10.00 -51.54 -8.00
CA LYS A 261 8.98 -52.48 -7.50
C LYS A 261 9.05 -53.83 -8.22
N ARG A 262 9.23 -53.86 -9.54
CA ARG A 262 9.39 -55.11 -10.31
C ARG A 262 10.64 -55.89 -9.94
N VAL A 263 11.75 -55.20 -9.69
CA VAL A 263 13.00 -55.84 -9.20
C VAL A 263 12.81 -56.41 -7.79
N LYS A 264 12.17 -55.68 -6.87
CA LYS A 264 11.85 -56.20 -5.52
C LYS A 264 10.91 -57.41 -5.57
N GLN A 265 9.96 -57.43 -6.50
CA GLN A 265 9.02 -58.54 -6.68
C GLN A 265 9.71 -59.79 -7.28
N ALA A 266 10.66 -59.61 -8.20
CA ALA A 266 11.50 -60.68 -8.72
C ALA A 266 12.46 -61.25 -7.66
N VAL A 267 13.08 -60.38 -6.84
CA VAL A 267 13.97 -60.79 -5.73
C VAL A 267 13.21 -61.52 -4.62
N LEU A 268 11.95 -61.12 -4.33
CA LEU A 268 11.09 -61.84 -3.38
C LEU A 268 10.72 -63.25 -3.88
N LEU A 269 10.49 -63.40 -5.19
CA LEU A 269 10.22 -64.72 -5.81
C LEU A 269 11.46 -65.63 -5.80
N SER A 270 12.66 -65.07 -6.00
CA SER A 270 13.91 -65.84 -5.85
C SER A 270 14.19 -66.23 -4.40
N ARG A 271 13.85 -65.38 -3.42
CA ARG A 271 14.02 -65.67 -1.99
C ARG A 271 13.05 -66.75 -1.48
N SER A 272 11.82 -66.82 -2.01
CA SER A 272 10.90 -67.93 -1.72
C SER A 272 11.39 -69.26 -2.30
N GLN A 273 12.13 -69.23 -3.40
CA GLN A 273 12.64 -70.46 -4.04
C GLN A 273 13.91 -71.00 -3.36
N GLN A 274 14.65 -70.17 -2.62
CA GLN A 274 15.85 -70.56 -1.90
C GLN A 274 15.59 -70.95 -0.43
N GLN A 275 14.36 -70.80 0.06
CA GLN A 275 13.95 -71.16 1.43
C GLN A 275 13.25 -72.54 1.52
N SER A 276 13.23 -73.31 0.42
CA SER A 276 12.76 -74.72 0.40
C SER A 276 13.88 -75.76 0.47
N ALA A 277 15.12 -75.34 0.74
CA ALA A 277 16.22 -76.25 1.03
C ALA A 277 17.00 -75.74 2.24
N GLN A 278 16.61 -76.19 3.44
CA GLN A 278 17.48 -76.83 4.44
C GLN A 278 16.78 -76.78 5.82
N SER A 279 16.52 -77.97 6.35
CA SER A 279 15.95 -78.31 7.65
C SER A 279 16.96 -78.22 8.79
N GLY A 280 16.50 -77.92 10.02
CA GLY A 280 17.10 -78.46 11.24
C GLY A 280 17.29 -77.48 12.41
N GLU A 281 16.66 -77.84 13.55
CA GLU A 281 17.01 -77.57 14.95
C GLU A 281 16.66 -76.23 15.66
N ASP A 282 15.73 -76.37 16.62
CA ASP A 282 15.48 -75.59 17.86
C ASP A 282 16.64 -75.73 18.88
N PRO A 283 16.64 -75.08 20.08
CA PRO A 283 15.92 -73.89 20.55
C PRO A 283 16.87 -72.92 21.33
N ASP A 284 16.28 -71.90 21.97
CA ASP A 284 16.50 -71.58 23.41
C ASP A 284 16.76 -70.10 23.74
N SER A 285 16.00 -69.66 24.77
CA SER A 285 16.22 -68.64 25.81
C SER A 285 16.84 -67.28 25.45
N SER A 286 16.70 -66.19 26.20
CA SER A 286 16.11 -65.88 27.50
C SER A 286 16.05 -64.34 27.61
N LEU A 287 15.09 -63.85 28.39
CA LEU A 287 15.21 -62.86 29.48
C LEU A 287 16.36 -61.83 29.36
N VAL A 288 16.13 -60.52 29.53
CA VAL A 288 15.80 -59.93 30.84
C VAL A 288 14.90 -58.69 30.68
N LYS A 289 13.80 -58.75 31.44
CA LYS A 289 12.97 -57.65 31.92
C LYS A 289 13.46 -57.27 33.31
N SER A 290 13.50 -55.98 33.64
CA SER A 290 13.07 -55.35 34.91
C SER A 290 13.65 -53.92 34.97
N SER A 291 12.82 -52.87 34.95
CA SER A 291 12.06 -52.28 36.10
C SER A 291 12.97 -51.31 36.86
N GLU A 292 12.58 -50.10 37.30
CA GLU A 292 11.33 -49.53 37.86
C GLU A 292 11.33 -47.99 37.57
N SER A 293 10.21 -47.28 37.37
CA SER A 293 9.17 -46.85 38.37
C SER A 293 9.77 -46.03 39.52
N ALA A 294 9.23 -44.92 40.03
CA ALA A 294 7.91 -44.30 39.95
C ALA A 294 8.01 -42.81 40.30
N GLY A 295 7.01 -42.03 39.89
CA GLY A 295 6.80 -40.64 40.31
C GLY A 295 5.45 -40.10 39.83
N GLN A 296 4.38 -40.44 40.57
CA GLN A 296 3.04 -39.81 40.60
C GLN A 296 3.11 -38.28 40.82
N ALA A 297 2.13 -37.41 40.53
CA ALA A 297 0.75 -37.51 40.09
C ALA A 297 0.26 -36.11 39.58
N GLY A 298 -0.83 -36.12 38.80
CA GLY A 298 -1.97 -35.21 39.05
C GLY A 298 -2.17 -34.01 38.12
N GLY A 299 -3.35 -33.98 37.48
CA GLY A 299 -4.10 -32.73 37.26
C GLY A 299 -4.31 -32.32 35.81
N GLY A 300 -5.40 -32.78 35.20
CA GLY A 300 -5.98 -32.14 34.02
C GLY A 300 -6.92 -30.98 34.37
N LEU A 301 -7.37 -30.32 33.29
CA LEU A 301 -8.44 -29.31 33.15
C LEU A 301 -8.05 -27.83 33.23
N GLY A 302 -8.43 -27.10 32.17
CA GLY A 302 -8.98 -25.75 32.32
C GLY A 302 -8.34 -24.64 31.49
N MET A 303 -8.45 -24.67 30.16
CA MET A 303 -8.28 -23.47 29.34
C MET A 303 -9.66 -23.07 28.78
N THR A 304 -10.41 -22.32 29.59
CA THR A 304 -11.49 -21.43 29.13
C THR A 304 -10.81 -20.19 28.53
N GLY A 305 -11.26 -19.52 27.47
CA GLY A 305 -12.40 -19.66 26.59
C GLY A 305 -12.49 -18.32 25.83
N ILE A 306 -12.53 -18.34 24.50
CA ILE A 306 -13.23 -17.33 23.70
C ILE A 306 -13.98 -18.11 22.64
N THR A 307 -15.12 -18.66 23.03
CA THR A 307 -16.16 -19.02 22.06
C THR A 307 -16.70 -17.71 21.50
N VAL A 308 -16.32 -17.38 20.28
CA VAL A 308 -17.05 -16.38 19.48
C VAL A 308 -18.34 -17.05 19.06
N ASP A 309 -19.32 -17.03 19.97
CA ASP A 309 -20.69 -17.39 19.67
C ASP A 309 -21.28 -16.26 18.79
N LYS A 310 -21.97 -16.67 17.72
CA LYS A 310 -22.80 -15.83 16.83
C LYS A 310 -22.08 -14.73 16.01
N SER A 311 -21.61 -15.09 14.82
CA SER A 311 -21.73 -14.16 13.69
C SER A 311 -23.21 -14.15 13.26
N VAL A 312 -23.94 -13.08 13.58
CA VAL A 312 -25.30 -12.87 13.08
C VAL A 312 -25.18 -12.24 11.70
N GLU A 313 -25.64 -12.95 10.68
CA GLU A 313 -25.77 -12.39 9.33
C GLU A 313 -27.07 -11.60 9.22
N PHE A 314 -26.98 -10.40 8.66
CA PHE A 314 -28.10 -9.53 8.35
C PHE A 314 -28.23 -9.40 6.84
N SER A 315 -29.45 -9.49 6.33
CA SER A 315 -29.72 -9.22 4.91
C SER A 315 -29.58 -7.73 4.61
N TYR A 316 -29.25 -7.38 3.37
CA TYR A 316 -29.18 -5.98 2.96
C TYR A 316 -30.53 -5.27 3.15
N GLU A 317 -31.63 -5.98 2.88
CA GLU A 317 -33.00 -5.48 3.03
C GLU A 317 -33.32 -5.16 4.50
N GLU A 318 -32.84 -5.97 5.44
CA GLU A 318 -32.97 -5.75 6.89
C GLU A 318 -32.21 -4.48 7.31
N LEU A 319 -30.99 -4.31 6.81
CA LEU A 319 -30.16 -3.12 7.08
C LEU A 319 -30.76 -1.86 6.47
N ALA A 320 -31.23 -1.92 5.21
CA ALA A 320 -31.87 -0.80 4.53
C ALA A 320 -33.14 -0.38 5.27
N LYS A 321 -33.95 -1.33 5.74
CA LYS A 321 -35.16 -1.01 6.53
C LYS A 321 -34.82 -0.37 7.88
N ALA A 322 -33.81 -0.88 8.59
CA ALA A 322 -33.44 -0.37 9.91
C ALA A 322 -32.83 1.05 9.86
N THR A 323 -32.14 1.37 8.77
CA THR A 323 -31.47 2.66 8.54
C THR A 323 -32.33 3.70 7.81
N ASP A 324 -33.62 3.41 7.55
CA ASP A 324 -34.48 4.24 6.70
C ASP A 324 -33.85 4.49 5.32
N ASN A 325 -33.48 3.40 4.66
CA ASN A 325 -32.77 3.33 3.40
C ASN A 325 -31.47 4.16 3.38
N PHE A 326 -30.67 4.03 4.44
CA PHE A 326 -29.42 4.78 4.63
C PHE A 326 -29.62 6.30 4.61
N SER A 327 -30.65 6.76 5.32
CA SER A 327 -30.95 8.19 5.44
C SER A 327 -29.83 8.96 6.14
N LEU A 328 -29.57 10.18 5.64
CA LEU A 328 -28.54 11.08 6.21
C LEU A 328 -28.82 11.45 7.66
N THR A 329 -30.08 11.42 8.10
CA THR A 329 -30.47 11.73 9.49
C THR A 329 -30.04 10.68 10.49
N LYS A 330 -29.68 9.46 10.04
CA LYS A 330 -29.19 8.37 10.89
C LYS A 330 -27.67 8.20 10.85
N ILE A 331 -26.91 9.12 10.24
CA ILE A 331 -25.45 9.04 10.24
C ILE A 331 -24.90 9.43 11.62
N ILE A 332 -24.11 8.54 12.21
CA ILE A 332 -23.41 8.77 13.49
C ILE A 332 -21.91 8.99 13.32
N GLY A 333 -21.37 8.77 12.12
CA GLY A 333 -19.98 9.09 11.78
C GLY A 333 -19.74 9.00 10.28
N ARG A 334 -18.87 9.85 9.74
CA ARG A 334 -18.48 9.85 8.32
C ARG A 334 -16.99 10.08 8.21
N GLY A 335 -16.30 9.22 7.47
CA GLY A 335 -14.86 9.31 7.25
C GLY A 335 -14.44 8.77 5.89
N GLY A 336 -13.13 8.67 5.65
CA GLY A 336 -12.56 8.24 4.36
C GLY A 336 -12.88 6.81 3.92
N PHE A 337 -13.47 6.00 4.82
CA PHE A 337 -13.84 4.60 4.59
C PHE A 337 -15.35 4.37 4.48
N GLY A 338 -16.18 5.42 4.59
CA GLY A 338 -17.63 5.32 4.47
C GLY A 338 -18.40 6.13 5.53
N ALA A 339 -19.72 5.95 5.53
CA ALA A 339 -20.62 6.49 6.55
C ALA A 339 -21.10 5.36 7.47
N VAL A 340 -21.14 5.65 8.76
CA VAL A 340 -21.66 4.77 9.80
C VAL A 340 -23.08 5.24 10.14
N TYR A 341 -24.05 4.34 10.02
CA TYR A 341 -25.46 4.62 10.29
C TYR A 341 -25.88 3.99 11.62
N TYR A 342 -26.73 4.70 12.35
CA TYR A 342 -27.48 4.16 13.47
C TYR A 342 -28.64 3.30 12.95
N ALA A 343 -28.75 2.08 13.45
CA ALA A 343 -29.80 1.13 13.12
C ALA A 343 -30.21 0.40 14.41
N GLU A 344 -31.50 0.12 14.54
CA GLU A 344 -32.04 -0.72 15.61
C GLU A 344 -32.49 -2.02 14.96
N LEU A 345 -31.90 -3.14 15.38
CA LEU A 345 -32.08 -4.44 14.74
C LEU A 345 -32.61 -5.43 15.77
N ARG A 346 -33.82 -5.94 15.53
CA ARG A 346 -34.48 -6.95 16.38
C ARG A 346 -34.71 -6.50 17.83
N GLY A 347 -34.82 -5.18 18.06
CA GLY A 347 -35.09 -4.59 19.38
C GLY A 347 -33.84 -4.36 20.23
N GLU A 348 -32.65 -4.35 19.61
CA GLU A 348 -31.35 -3.99 20.19
C GLU A 348 -30.71 -2.80 19.45
#